data_AF-A0A9Q0IM77-F1
#
_entry.id   AF-A0A9Q0IM77-F1
#
_cell.length_a   1.000
_cell.length_b   1.000
_cell.length_c   1.000
_cell.angle_alpha   90.00
_cell.angle_beta   90.00
_cell.angle_gamma   90.00
#
_symmetry.space_group_name_H-M   'P 1'
#
loop_
_entity.id
_entity.type
_entity.pdbx_description
1 polymer ?
#
loop_
_entity_poly.entity_id
_entity_poly.type
_entity_poly.pdbx_seq_one_letter_code
_entity_poly.pdbx_strand_id
1 'polypeptide(L)'
;MLFNIYIFDLPVTTSRRYGYADDLAIMLHQPTWKAVEEGLNQDMDVLAAYLRSWRLQLSTGKTVSAVFHLCNREARRELEISVENKPLEFQQAPKYLGVRLDRTLSYKQHLDEVRAKVTARVSLIRRLAGTTWGASAKRPLVSRYPLRWNMGTLLPGRPRSKSDGEFLY
;
A
#
# COMPACT_ATOMS: atom_id res chain seq x y z
N MET A 1 10.04 25.24 -7.65
CA MET A 1 9.41 26.11 -6.63
C MET A 1 8.54 27.22 -7.22
N LEU A 2 8.87 27.80 -8.38
CA LEU A 2 8.10 28.90 -8.98
C LEU A 2 6.64 28.52 -9.33
N PHE A 3 6.42 27.28 -9.78
CA PHE A 3 5.09 26.79 -10.14
C PHE A 3 4.11 26.79 -8.96
N ASN A 4 4.51 26.38 -7.76
CA ASN A 4 3.61 26.37 -6.59
C ASN A 4 3.13 27.76 -6.18
N ILE A 5 3.94 28.80 -6.41
CA ILE A 5 3.54 30.20 -6.16
C ILE A 5 2.54 30.66 -7.23
N TYR A 6 2.72 30.21 -8.47
CA TYR A 6 1.85 30.53 -9.60
C TYR A 6 0.40 30.01 -9.43
N ILE A 7 0.25 28.79 -8.92
CA ILE A 7 -1.05 28.18 -8.61
C ILE A 7 -1.57 28.53 -7.21
N PHE A 8 -0.86 29.34 -6.42
CA PHE A 8 -1.35 29.75 -5.10
C PHE A 8 -2.59 30.66 -5.20
N ASP A 9 -2.70 31.46 -6.27
CA ASP A 9 -3.77 32.44 -6.49
C ASP A 9 -5.06 31.84 -7.09
N LEU A 10 -5.31 30.55 -6.88
CA LEU A 10 -6.52 29.89 -7.38
C LEU A 10 -7.78 30.58 -6.80
N PRO A 11 -8.81 30.83 -7.63
CA PRO A 11 -9.99 31.63 -7.25
C PRO A 11 -10.73 30.95 -6.11
N VAL A 12 -11.29 31.62 -5.10
CA VAL A 12 -11.94 30.88 -3.99
C VAL A 12 -13.13 30.04 -4.49
N THR A 13 -13.14 28.72 -4.23
CA THR A 13 -14.24 27.80 -4.55
C THR A 13 -14.91 27.27 -3.28
N THR A 14 -16.09 26.67 -3.43
CA THR A 14 -16.81 26.05 -2.31
C THR A 14 -16.09 24.79 -1.82
N SER A 15 -15.46 24.06 -2.73
CA SER A 15 -14.70 22.85 -2.44
C SER A 15 -13.37 23.13 -1.73
N ARG A 16 -12.98 22.22 -0.84
CA ARG A 16 -11.64 22.17 -0.26
C ARG A 16 -10.63 21.75 -1.32
N ARG A 17 -9.41 22.26 -1.21
CA ARG A 17 -8.34 22.05 -2.18
C ARG A 17 -7.15 21.38 -1.55
N TYR A 18 -6.55 20.48 -2.29
CA TYR A 18 -5.34 19.79 -1.95
C TYR A 18 -4.43 19.87 -3.17
N GLY A 19 -3.36 20.65 -3.08
CA GLY A 19 -2.39 20.80 -4.15
C GLY A 19 -1.03 20.29 -3.70
N TYR A 20 -0.32 19.59 -4.58
CA TYR A 20 1.08 19.23 -4.39
C TYR A 20 1.80 19.26 -5.73
N ALA A 21 2.79 20.15 -5.85
CA ALA A 21 3.49 20.39 -7.11
C ALA A 21 2.48 20.70 -8.24
N ASP A 22 2.46 19.91 -9.30
CA ASP A 22 1.53 20.00 -10.43
C ASP A 22 0.20 19.28 -10.23
N ASP A 23 0.06 18.46 -9.18
CA ASP A 23 -1.17 17.75 -8.87
C ASP A 23 -2.12 18.63 -8.04
N LEU A 24 -3.38 18.76 -8.50
CA LEU A 24 -4.46 19.45 -7.80
C LEU A 24 -5.66 18.51 -7.63
N ALA A 25 -6.18 18.43 -6.41
CA ALA A 25 -7.41 17.74 -6.07
C ALA A 25 -8.38 18.69 -5.36
N ILE A 26 -9.66 18.60 -5.72
CA ILE A 26 -10.74 19.32 -5.05
C ILE A 26 -11.71 18.33 -4.41
N MET A 27 -12.23 18.68 -3.24
CA MET A 27 -13.14 17.85 -2.47
C MET A 27 -14.29 18.68 -1.94
N LEU A 28 -15.51 18.22 -2.25
CA LEU A 28 -16.75 18.81 -1.74
C LEU A 28 -17.46 17.79 -0.85
N HIS A 29 -17.98 18.26 0.28
CA HIS A 29 -18.82 17.46 1.17
C HIS A 29 -20.18 18.13 1.31
N GLN A 30 -21.23 17.45 0.87
CA GLN A 30 -22.61 17.91 0.98
C GLN A 30 -23.53 16.74 1.38
N PRO A 31 -24.68 17.00 2.03
CA PRO A 31 -25.60 15.96 2.46
C PRO A 31 -26.38 15.32 1.30
N THR A 32 -26.43 15.95 0.13
CA THR A 32 -27.19 15.47 -1.04
C THR A 32 -26.30 15.38 -2.26
N TRP A 33 -26.43 14.29 -3.02
CA TRP A 33 -25.65 14.04 -4.23
C TRP A 33 -25.79 15.13 -5.30
N LYS A 34 -27.00 15.64 -5.53
CA LYS A 34 -27.24 16.75 -6.47
C LYS A 34 -26.42 17.99 -6.10
N ALA A 35 -26.38 18.35 -4.82
CA ALA A 35 -25.59 19.48 -4.35
C ALA A 35 -24.08 19.25 -4.50
N VAL A 36 -23.62 17.98 -4.40
CA VAL A 36 -22.23 17.63 -4.70
C VAL A 36 -21.92 17.82 -6.18
N GLU A 37 -22.78 17.30 -7.06
CA GLU A 37 -22.60 17.38 -8.52
C GLU A 37 -22.66 18.82 -9.02
N GLU A 38 -23.67 19.59 -8.61
CA GLU A 38 -23.83 21.00 -8.96
C GLU A 38 -22.64 21.83 -8.45
N GLY A 39 -22.25 21.64 -7.18
CA GLY A 39 -21.14 22.37 -6.58
C GLY A 39 -19.79 22.04 -7.23
N LEU A 40 -19.53 20.76 -7.54
CA LEU A 40 -18.30 20.36 -8.21
C LEU A 40 -18.25 20.82 -9.67
N ASN A 41 -19.37 20.76 -10.41
CA ASN A 41 -19.43 21.27 -11.78
C ASN A 41 -19.18 22.79 -11.80
N GLN A 42 -19.82 23.54 -10.90
CA GLN A 42 -19.60 24.98 -10.79
C GLN A 42 -18.15 25.32 -10.42
N ASP A 43 -17.57 24.61 -9.45
CA ASP A 43 -16.18 24.82 -9.05
C ASP A 43 -15.20 24.45 -10.20
N MET A 44 -15.48 23.40 -10.96
CA MET A 44 -14.70 23.01 -12.14
C MET A 44 -14.77 24.05 -13.25
N ASP A 45 -15.93 24.66 -13.50
CA ASP A 45 -16.08 25.71 -14.51
C ASP A 45 -15.28 26.96 -14.14
N VAL A 46 -15.33 27.36 -12.87
CA VAL A 46 -14.53 28.49 -12.34
C VAL A 46 -13.04 28.19 -12.46
N LEU A 47 -12.61 26.98 -12.09
CA LEU A 47 -11.22 26.55 -12.20
C LEU A 47 -10.76 26.48 -13.66
N ALA A 48 -11.59 25.95 -14.57
CA ALA A 48 -11.27 25.88 -15.98
C ALA A 48 -11.13 27.28 -16.59
N ALA A 49 -12.03 28.20 -16.27
CA ALA A 49 -11.94 29.59 -16.72
C ALA A 49 -10.66 30.29 -16.22
N TYR A 50 -10.33 30.09 -14.94
CA TYR A 50 -9.08 30.60 -14.36
C TYR A 50 -7.86 29.98 -15.06
N LEU A 51 -7.76 28.65 -15.15
CA LEU A 51 -6.61 28.01 -15.79
C LEU A 51 -6.41 28.52 -17.24
N ARG A 52 -7.49 28.73 -18.00
CA ARG A 52 -7.41 29.32 -19.34
C ARG A 52 -6.87 30.74 -19.35
N SER A 53 -7.26 31.61 -18.41
CA SER A 53 -6.70 32.98 -18.34
C SER A 53 -5.20 32.96 -18.09
N TRP A 54 -4.73 31.95 -17.36
CA TRP A 54 -3.32 31.67 -17.07
C TRP A 54 -2.62 30.79 -18.12
N ARG A 55 -3.22 30.60 -19.30
CA ARG A 55 -2.69 29.78 -20.41
C ARG A 55 -2.37 28.34 -20.02
N LEU A 56 -3.04 27.82 -18.99
CA LEU A 56 -3.01 26.43 -18.59
C LEU A 56 -4.23 25.70 -19.14
N GLN A 57 -4.05 24.44 -19.52
CA GLN A 57 -5.13 23.59 -20.01
C GLN A 57 -5.33 22.43 -19.04
N LEU A 58 -6.56 22.26 -18.55
CA LEU A 58 -6.92 21.10 -17.74
C LEU A 58 -6.95 19.85 -18.63
N SER A 59 -6.22 18.82 -18.24
CA SER A 59 -6.21 17.54 -18.95
C SER A 59 -7.39 16.68 -18.52
N THR A 60 -8.54 16.81 -19.19
CA THR A 60 -9.76 16.04 -18.87
C THR A 60 -9.55 14.53 -18.84
N GLY A 61 -8.61 13.98 -19.63
CA GLY A 61 -8.30 12.55 -19.64
C GLY A 61 -7.39 12.08 -18.49
N LYS A 62 -6.80 12.99 -17.71
CA LYS A 62 -6.05 12.64 -16.48
C LYS A 62 -6.85 12.96 -15.21
N THR A 63 -7.85 13.83 -15.33
CA THR A 63 -8.72 14.18 -14.22
C THR A 63 -9.75 13.08 -14.02
N VAL A 64 -9.77 12.52 -12.81
CA VAL A 64 -10.72 11.47 -12.42
C VAL A 64 -11.61 11.96 -11.30
N SER A 65 -12.86 11.51 -11.29
CA SER A 65 -13.79 11.73 -10.19
C SER A 65 -13.85 10.49 -9.30
N ALA A 66 -14.06 10.68 -7.99
CA ALA A 66 -14.18 9.58 -7.04
C ALA A 66 -15.10 9.96 -5.88
N VAL A 67 -15.79 8.96 -5.34
CA VAL A 67 -16.71 9.12 -4.20
C VAL A 67 -16.19 8.35 -3.00
N PHE A 68 -16.15 9.05 -1.86
CA PHE A 68 -15.79 8.46 -0.56
C PHE A 68 -17.01 8.43 0.34
N HIS A 69 -17.49 7.22 0.66
CA HIS A 69 -18.65 7.05 1.53
C HIS A 69 -18.57 5.73 2.33
N LEU A 70 -19.10 5.74 3.55
CA LEU A 70 -19.10 4.58 4.44
C LEU A 70 -20.03 3.47 3.93
N CYS A 71 -21.19 3.85 3.39
CA CYS A 71 -22.11 2.93 2.71
C CYS A 71 -21.55 2.50 1.35
N ASN A 72 -21.41 1.19 1.13
CA ASN A 72 -20.90 0.59 -0.11
C ASN A 72 -21.69 0.99 -1.36
N ARG A 73 -23.03 1.05 -1.26
CA ARG A 73 -23.90 1.38 -2.39
C ARG A 73 -23.66 2.81 -2.86
N GLU A 74 -23.62 3.72 -1.90
CA GLU A 74 -23.40 5.14 -2.15
C GLU A 74 -21.97 5.43 -2.66
N ALA A 75 -20.97 4.70 -2.17
CA ALA A 75 -19.58 4.82 -2.63
C ALA A 75 -19.32 4.28 -4.05
N ARG A 76 -20.29 3.58 -4.65
CA ARG A 76 -20.24 3.09 -6.04
C ARG A 76 -21.00 3.99 -7.00
N ARG A 77 -21.62 5.05 -6.49
CA ARG A 77 -22.37 5.98 -7.31
C ARG A 77 -21.39 6.75 -8.19
N GLU A 78 -21.66 6.72 -9.49
CA GLU A 78 -20.96 7.54 -10.46
C GLU A 78 -21.51 8.96 -10.38
N LEU A 79 -20.62 9.96 -10.30
CA LEU A 79 -20.99 11.37 -10.30
C LEU A 79 -21.00 11.88 -11.74
N GLU A 80 -22.05 12.60 -12.10
CA GLU A 80 -22.14 13.27 -13.39
C GLU A 80 -21.40 14.61 -13.35
N ILE A 81 -20.07 14.54 -13.47
CA ILE A 81 -19.20 15.73 -13.52
C ILE A 81 -18.67 15.90 -14.94
N SER A 82 -18.86 17.07 -15.51
CA SER A 82 -18.38 17.43 -16.84
C SER A 82 -17.51 18.67 -16.77
N VAL A 83 -16.39 18.65 -17.50
CA VAL A 83 -15.50 19.81 -17.63
C VAL A 83 -15.31 20.09 -19.12
N GLU A 84 -15.58 21.34 -19.53
CA GLU A 84 -15.54 21.74 -20.96
C GLU A 84 -16.40 20.85 -21.88
N ASN A 85 -17.60 20.45 -21.42
CA ASN A 85 -18.51 19.51 -22.11
C ASN A 85 -17.96 18.08 -22.28
N LYS A 86 -16.90 17.70 -21.56
CA LYS A 86 -16.40 16.32 -21.53
C LYS A 86 -16.68 15.69 -20.16
N PRO A 87 -17.33 14.52 -20.10
CA PRO A 87 -17.54 13.82 -18.84
C PRO A 87 -16.19 13.36 -18.26
N LEU A 88 -16.03 13.49 -16.95
CA LEU A 88 -14.87 12.96 -16.26
C LEU A 88 -15.03 11.45 -16.02
N GLU A 89 -13.93 10.72 -16.11
CA GLU A 89 -13.92 9.30 -15.77
C GLU A 89 -14.11 9.12 -14.27
N PHE A 90 -15.06 8.26 -13.88
CA PHE A 90 -15.24 7.86 -12.50
C PHE A 90 -14.34 6.68 -12.15
N GLN A 91 -13.53 6.84 -11.10
CA GLN A 91 -12.65 5.81 -10.59
C GLN A 91 -12.90 5.59 -9.09
N GLN A 92 -13.27 4.37 -8.71
CA GLN A 92 -13.60 4.06 -7.31
C GLN A 92 -12.40 4.14 -6.35
N ALA A 93 -11.20 3.85 -6.84
CA ALA A 93 -9.98 3.87 -6.05
C ALA A 93 -8.87 4.65 -6.80
N PRO A 94 -8.97 5.99 -6.84
CA PRO A 94 -8.02 6.80 -7.57
C PRO A 94 -6.65 6.77 -6.90
N LYS A 95 -5.61 6.90 -7.72
CA LYS A 95 -4.24 7.04 -7.24
C LYS A 95 -3.86 8.51 -7.19
N TYR A 96 -3.63 9.03 -6.00
CA TYR A 96 -3.22 10.42 -5.76
C TYR A 96 -1.87 10.43 -5.04
N LEU A 97 -0.88 11.15 -5.58
CA LEU A 97 0.49 11.24 -5.03
C LEU A 97 1.16 9.89 -4.73
N GLY A 98 0.85 8.86 -5.53
CA GLY A 98 1.39 7.51 -5.33
C GLY A 98 0.59 6.62 -4.37
N VAL A 99 -0.40 7.17 -3.68
CA VAL A 99 -1.26 6.47 -2.73
C VAL A 99 -2.60 6.14 -3.40
N ARG A 100 -3.06 4.89 -3.25
CA ARG A 100 -4.42 4.51 -3.67
C ARG A 100 -5.40 4.88 -2.55
N LEU A 101 -6.41 5.66 -2.90
CA LEU A 101 -7.45 6.09 -1.98
C LEU A 101 -8.62 5.13 -2.06
N ASP A 102 -8.81 4.30 -1.03
CA ASP A 102 -9.99 3.43 -0.93
C ASP A 102 -11.23 4.25 -0.53
N ARG A 103 -12.43 3.76 -0.85
CA ARG A 103 -13.71 4.43 -0.50
C ARG A 103 -13.86 4.81 0.98
N THR A 104 -13.31 4.00 1.89
CA THR A 104 -13.35 4.21 3.34
C THR A 104 -12.11 4.92 3.87
N LEU A 105 -11.19 5.29 2.97
CA LEU A 105 -9.86 5.81 3.29
C LEU A 105 -9.10 4.90 4.26
N SER A 106 -9.31 3.57 4.16
CA SER A 106 -8.61 2.59 5.00
C SER A 106 -7.22 2.21 4.46
N TYR A 107 -6.91 2.61 3.22
CA TYR A 107 -5.63 2.37 2.54
C TYR A 107 -5.19 0.91 2.47
N LYS A 108 -6.10 -0.05 2.65
CA LYS A 108 -5.78 -1.48 2.70
C LYS A 108 -5.15 -1.94 1.38
N GLN A 109 -5.76 -1.56 0.25
CA GLN A 109 -5.23 -1.93 -1.06
C GLN A 109 -3.81 -1.38 -1.26
N HIS A 110 -3.59 -0.13 -0.86
CA HIS A 110 -2.26 0.48 -0.94
C HIS A 110 -1.23 -0.27 -0.08
N LEU A 111 -1.58 -0.60 1.16
CA LEU A 111 -0.71 -1.33 2.07
C LEU A 111 -0.36 -2.73 1.55
N ASP A 112 -1.32 -3.44 0.97
CA ASP A 112 -1.08 -4.76 0.37
C ASP A 112 -0.12 -4.68 -0.83
N GLU A 113 -0.28 -3.67 -1.69
CA GLU A 113 0.64 -3.43 -2.81
C GLU A 113 2.06 -3.09 -2.33
N VAL A 114 2.18 -2.25 -1.31
CA VAL A 114 3.48 -1.90 -0.72
C VAL A 114 4.12 -3.13 -0.09
N ARG A 115 3.35 -3.92 0.67
CA ARG A 115 3.80 -5.18 1.28
C ARG A 115 4.33 -6.15 0.23
N ALA A 116 3.60 -6.33 -0.88
CA ALA A 116 4.02 -7.21 -1.96
C ALA A 116 5.34 -6.74 -2.59
N LYS A 117 5.48 -5.44 -2.88
CA LYS A 117 6.71 -4.84 -3.43
C LYS A 117 7.90 -5.02 -2.49
N VAL A 118 7.71 -4.74 -1.20
CA VAL A 118 8.77 -4.89 -0.19
C VAL A 118 9.16 -6.36 -0.04
N THR A 119 8.19 -7.26 0.05
CA THR A 119 8.43 -8.69 0.22
C THR A 119 9.19 -9.28 -0.98
N ALA A 120 8.84 -8.89 -2.20
CA ALA A 120 9.57 -9.29 -3.40
C ALA A 120 11.05 -8.86 -3.34
N ARG A 121 11.32 -7.59 -2.98
CA ARG A 121 12.68 -7.06 -2.84
C ARG A 121 13.47 -7.75 -1.74
N VAL A 122 12.86 -7.95 -0.56
CA VAL A 122 13.46 -8.66 0.57
C VAL A 122 13.78 -10.11 0.17
N SER A 123 12.90 -10.77 -0.58
CA SER A 123 13.13 -12.14 -1.05
C SER A 123 14.34 -12.25 -1.98
N LEU A 124 14.56 -11.24 -2.86
CA LEU A 124 15.73 -11.17 -3.73
C LEU A 124 17.00 -10.95 -2.92
N ILE A 125 17.00 -10.00 -1.97
CA ILE A 125 18.13 -9.75 -1.07
C ILE A 125 18.45 -11.02 -0.29
N ARG A 126 17.45 -11.75 0.21
CA ARG A 126 17.65 -13.01 0.94
C ARG A 126 18.32 -14.08 0.08
N ARG A 127 17.93 -14.21 -1.19
CA ARG A 127 18.54 -15.15 -2.15
C ARG A 127 19.99 -14.76 -2.48
N LEU A 128 20.26 -13.47 -2.66
CA LEU A 128 21.61 -12.96 -2.92
C LEU A 128 22.53 -13.12 -1.70
N ALA A 129 22.06 -12.75 -0.51
CA ALA A 129 22.80 -12.93 0.74
C ALA A 129 23.10 -14.41 1.04
N GLY A 130 22.15 -15.31 0.74
CA GLY A 130 22.36 -16.76 0.88
C GLY A 130 23.30 -17.39 -0.16
N THR A 131 23.58 -16.71 -1.27
CA THR A 131 24.50 -17.19 -2.33
C THR A 131 25.92 -16.62 -2.21
N THR A 132 26.09 -15.48 -1.53
CA THR A 132 27.41 -14.84 -1.34
C THR A 132 28.11 -15.24 -0.04
N TRP A 133 27.39 -15.67 1.00
CA TRP A 133 27.98 -16.08 2.29
C TRP A 133 28.15 -17.59 2.44
N GLY A 134 28.78 -18.26 1.46
CA GLY A 134 29.14 -19.67 1.64
C GLY A 134 29.47 -20.52 0.41
N ALA A 135 29.41 -20.00 -0.81
CA ALA A 135 29.79 -20.76 -2.01
C ALA A 135 31.31 -20.71 -2.26
N SER A 136 32.09 -21.24 -1.31
CA SER A 136 33.39 -21.85 -1.60
C SER A 136 33.44 -23.17 -0.84
N ALA A 137 33.21 -24.25 -1.56
CA ALA A 137 33.34 -25.60 -1.04
C ALA A 137 34.82 -25.87 -0.71
N LYS A 138 35.17 -25.81 0.58
CA LYS A 138 36.09 -26.75 1.23
C LYS A 138 36.02 -26.61 2.75
N ARG A 139 35.50 -27.69 3.38
CA ARG A 139 35.53 -28.10 4.80
C ARG A 139 34.33 -27.67 5.67
N PRO A 140 33.38 -28.59 5.94
CA PRO A 140 32.45 -28.46 7.05
C PRO A 140 32.95 -29.32 8.23
N LEU A 141 33.70 -28.75 9.18
CA LEU A 141 33.93 -29.39 10.48
C LEU A 141 34.24 -28.34 11.56
N VAL A 142 33.20 -27.83 12.22
CA VAL A 142 33.31 -27.51 13.64
C VAL A 142 32.19 -28.26 14.35
N SER A 143 32.63 -29.30 15.03
CA SER A 143 31.90 -30.18 15.92
C SER A 143 31.05 -29.41 16.93
N ARG A 144 29.75 -29.69 16.93
CA ARG A 144 28.85 -29.39 18.04
C ARG A 144 28.93 -30.58 19.02
N TYR A 145 29.90 -30.58 19.93
CA TYR A 145 29.92 -31.56 21.03
C TYR A 145 28.90 -31.13 22.10
N PRO A 146 27.92 -31.97 22.48
CA PRO A 146 27.25 -31.81 23.76
C PRO A 146 28.19 -32.32 24.86
N LEU A 147 28.54 -31.44 25.80
CA LEU A 147 29.24 -31.77 27.04
C LEU A 147 28.42 -32.82 27.82
N ARG A 148 28.82 -34.09 27.75
CA ARG A 148 28.40 -35.14 28.68
C ARG A 148 29.64 -35.59 29.45
N TRP A 149 29.88 -34.97 30.60
CA TRP A 149 30.85 -35.45 31.57
C TRP A 149 30.31 -36.72 32.22
N ASN A 150 30.97 -37.85 31.98
CA ASN A 150 30.81 -39.08 32.73
C ASN A 150 32.16 -39.35 33.41
N MET A 151 32.26 -39.05 34.71
CA MET A 151 33.38 -39.48 35.55
C MET A 151 32.96 -40.76 36.25
N GLY A 152 33.51 -41.89 35.81
CA GLY A 152 33.38 -43.18 36.49
C GLY A 152 34.47 -43.35 37.54
N THR A 153 34.07 -43.79 38.73
CA THR A 153 34.98 -44.34 39.74
C THR A 153 34.55 -45.77 40.09
N LEU A 154 35.42 -46.71 39.72
CA LEU A 154 35.88 -47.90 40.46
C LEU A 154 34.84 -48.99 40.90
N LEU A 155 35.07 -50.20 40.36
CA LEU A 155 34.51 -51.53 40.71
C LEU A 155 34.97 -52.02 42.12
N PRO A 156 34.62 -53.25 42.65
CA PRO A 156 33.82 -54.38 42.11
C PRO A 156 32.84 -55.07 43.12
N GLY A 157 31.96 -55.97 42.64
CA GLY A 157 31.26 -56.97 43.48
C GLY A 157 30.10 -57.73 42.80
N ARG A 158 30.32 -59.00 42.41
CA ARG A 158 29.32 -60.02 41.95
C ARG A 158 28.58 -60.67 43.15
N PRO A 159 27.58 -61.62 43.03
CA PRO A 159 27.05 -62.37 41.85
C PRO A 159 25.50 -62.64 41.73
N ARG A 160 25.08 -63.07 40.52
CA ARG A 160 24.05 -64.07 40.06
C ARG A 160 22.66 -64.26 40.74
N SER A 161 21.59 -64.24 39.91
CA SER A 161 20.70 -65.39 39.50
C SER A 161 19.63 -64.93 38.48
N LYS A 162 19.61 -65.35 37.20
CA LYS A 162 18.80 -66.42 36.54
C LYS A 162 17.27 -66.47 36.84
N SER A 163 16.44 -66.19 35.82
CA SER A 163 15.31 -67.01 35.27
C SER A 163 14.52 -66.14 34.26
N ASP A 164 14.57 -66.43 32.95
CA ASP A 164 13.56 -67.17 32.14
C ASP A 164 12.54 -66.20 31.50
N GLY A 165 12.57 -65.98 30.18
CA GLY A 165 11.62 -66.57 29.20
C GLY A 165 10.43 -65.60 28.99
N GLU A 166 9.75 -65.40 27.86
CA GLU A 166 9.74 -65.93 26.50
C GLU A 166 8.55 -65.20 25.78
N PHE A 167 8.56 -65.10 24.44
CA PHE A 167 7.43 -64.84 23.49
C PHE A 167 6.71 -63.46 23.44
N LEU A 168 6.75 -62.74 22.30
CA LEU A 168 5.76 -62.65 21.19
C LEU A 168 4.30 -62.45 21.70
N TYR A 169 3.57 -61.37 21.40
CA TYR A 169 3.32 -60.62 20.15
C TYR A 169 3.20 -59.11 20.39
#